data_AF-A0A8S2QYZ4-F1
#
_entry.id   AF-A0A8S2QYZ4-F1
#
_cell.length_a   1.000
_cell.length_b   1.000
_cell.length_c   1.000
_cell.angle_alpha   90.00
_cell.angle_beta   90.00
_cell.angle_gamma   90.00
#
_symmetry.space_group_name_H-M   'P 1'
#
loop_
_entity.id
_entity.type
_entity.pdbx_description
1 polymer ?
#
loop_
_entity_poly.entity_id
_entity_poly.type
_entity_poly.pdbx_seq_one_letter_code
_entity_poly.pdbx_strand_id
1 'polypeptide(L)'
;ASPEQLSMSQTSIERMVMAKIYTAALYPNGQIDVQRDQIFSGHIRTLAEQLDPNHQKLRIQKLYQRECPWPSAQAELRLINAYKTPRDKLACVQRCIRIIQNLIRLASNSAAGADDTIPILIYVIVKANPPNLLSIMQYVQDLCSSRFTDEESYYWTMFVSSVKFIHEMI
;
A
#
# COMPACT_ATOMS: atom_id res chain seq x y z
N ALA A 1 2.96 34.66 -1.52
CA ALA A 1 2.64 33.54 -0.60
C ALA A 1 3.92 32.76 -0.33
N SER A 2 4.15 32.31 0.90
CA SER A 2 5.31 31.45 1.19
C SER A 2 5.15 30.09 0.50
N PRO A 3 6.25 29.35 0.22
CA PRO A 3 6.18 28.00 -0.35
C PRO A 3 5.27 27.05 0.47
N GLU A 4 5.29 27.22 1.79
CA GLU A 4 4.46 26.46 2.72
C GLU A 4 2.96 26.81 2.56
N GLN A 5 2.62 28.09 2.48
CA GLN A 5 1.25 28.54 2.22
C GLN A 5 0.72 28.03 0.88
N LEU A 6 1.57 27.99 -0.16
CA LEU A 6 1.20 27.44 -1.47
C LEU A 6 0.92 25.93 -1.38
N SER A 7 1.77 25.17 -0.69
CA SER A 7 1.59 23.72 -0.49
C SER A 7 0.30 23.41 0.29
N MET A 8 0.02 24.15 1.37
CA MET A 8 -1.21 24.01 2.15
C MET A 8 -2.45 24.34 1.31
N SER A 9 -2.38 25.38 0.49
CA SER A 9 -3.48 25.78 -0.39
C SER A 9 -3.75 24.71 -1.46
N GLN A 10 -2.70 24.19 -2.10
CA GLN A 10 -2.82 23.10 -3.08
C GLN A 10 -3.46 21.85 -2.46
N THR A 11 -2.99 21.44 -1.28
CA THR A 11 -3.54 20.28 -0.55
C THR A 11 -5.02 20.47 -0.22
N SER A 12 -5.40 21.68 0.20
CA SER A 12 -6.79 22.01 0.55
C SER A 12 -7.71 21.96 -0.68
N ILE A 13 -7.25 22.51 -1.81
CA ILE A 13 -7.98 22.46 -3.09
C ILE A 13 -8.14 21.01 -3.57
N GLU A 14 -7.06 20.21 -3.53
CA GLU A 14 -7.12 18.80 -3.94
C GLU A 14 -8.13 18.01 -3.10
N ARG A 15 -8.15 18.22 -1.77
CA ARG A 15 -9.13 17.61 -0.87
C ARG A 15 -10.56 18.04 -1.21
N MET A 16 -10.80 19.32 -1.48
CA MET A 16 -12.12 19.84 -1.84
C MET A 16 -12.62 19.24 -3.17
N VAL A 17 -11.76 19.16 -4.18
CA VAL A 17 -12.10 18.56 -5.48
C VAL A 17 -12.39 17.07 -5.32
N MET A 18 -11.46 16.33 -4.69
CA MET A 18 -11.63 14.88 -4.49
C MET A 18 -12.83 14.56 -3.61
N ALA A 19 -13.20 15.40 -2.66
CA ALA A 19 -14.43 15.20 -1.88
C ALA A 19 -15.69 15.09 -2.76
N LYS A 20 -15.71 15.71 -3.94
CA LYS A 20 -16.82 15.69 -4.90
C LYS A 20 -16.69 14.59 -5.96
N ILE A 21 -15.49 14.37 -6.49
CA ILE A 21 -15.29 13.48 -7.65
C ILE A 21 -14.75 12.08 -7.30
N TYR A 22 -14.45 11.81 -6.03
CA TYR A 22 -13.70 10.61 -5.62
C TYR A 22 -14.26 9.31 -6.19
N THR A 23 -15.57 9.07 -6.11
CA THR A 23 -16.16 7.82 -6.59
C THR A 23 -15.97 7.63 -8.10
N ALA A 24 -16.19 8.68 -8.90
CA ALA A 24 -16.00 8.63 -10.34
C ALA A 24 -14.52 8.50 -10.72
N ALA A 25 -13.64 9.13 -9.94
CA ALA A 25 -12.20 9.06 -10.19
C ALA A 25 -11.60 7.72 -9.75
N LEU A 26 -12.11 7.09 -8.68
CA LEU A 26 -11.66 5.78 -8.21
C LEU A 26 -12.15 4.64 -9.11
N TYR A 27 -13.36 4.75 -9.65
CA TYR A 27 -13.98 3.74 -10.52
C TYR A 27 -14.33 4.33 -11.89
N PRO A 28 -13.32 4.68 -12.73
CA PRO A 28 -13.56 5.26 -14.05
C PRO A 28 -14.39 4.34 -14.98
N ASN A 29 -14.32 3.02 -14.80
CA ASN A 29 -15.12 2.03 -15.52
C ASN A 29 -16.36 1.55 -14.73
N GLY A 30 -16.70 2.23 -13.63
CA GLY A 30 -17.87 1.94 -12.81
C GLY A 30 -17.85 0.53 -12.20
N GLN A 31 -18.90 -0.26 -12.47
CA GLN A 31 -19.08 -1.58 -11.87
C GLN A 31 -17.97 -2.58 -12.23
N ILE A 32 -17.33 -2.43 -13.39
CA ILE A 32 -16.25 -3.32 -13.83
C ILE A 32 -15.08 -3.25 -12.84
N ASP A 33 -14.70 -2.04 -12.42
CA ASP A 33 -13.62 -1.83 -11.46
C ASP A 33 -13.98 -2.42 -10.08
N VAL A 34 -15.23 -2.23 -9.64
CA VAL A 34 -15.73 -2.79 -8.38
C VAL A 34 -15.71 -4.31 -8.38
N GLN A 35 -16.15 -4.95 -9.48
CA GLN A 35 -16.12 -6.41 -9.61
C GLN A 35 -14.69 -6.95 -9.63
N ARG A 36 -13.79 -6.29 -10.36
CA ARG A 36 -12.36 -6.62 -10.39
C ARG A 36 -11.76 -6.61 -8.98
N ASP A 37 -12.06 -5.58 -8.19
CA ASP A 37 -11.59 -5.48 -6.80
C ASP A 37 -12.18 -6.58 -5.90
N GLN A 38 -13.47 -6.88 -6.04
CA GLN A 38 -14.13 -7.94 -5.26
C GLN A 38 -13.51 -9.31 -5.52
N ILE A 39 -13.27 -9.64 -6.80
CA ILE A 39 -12.61 -10.89 -7.20
C ILE A 39 -11.21 -10.96 -6.57
N PHE A 40 -10.42 -9.91 -6.72
CA PHE A 40 -9.06 -9.89 -6.18
C PHE A 40 -9.03 -9.98 -4.65
N SER A 41 -9.92 -9.27 -3.96
CA SER A 41 -10.06 -9.35 -2.50
C SER A 41 -10.48 -10.75 -2.03
N GLY A 42 -11.32 -11.44 -2.80
CA GLY A 42 -11.69 -12.84 -2.57
C GLY A 42 -10.49 -13.80 -2.70
N HIS A 43 -9.67 -13.62 -3.73
CA HIS A 43 -8.44 -14.39 -3.89
C HIS A 43 -7.45 -14.12 -2.75
N ILE A 44 -7.25 -12.86 -2.35
CA ILE A 44 -6.41 -12.52 -1.19
C ILE A 44 -6.92 -13.20 0.08
N ARG A 45 -8.24 -13.25 0.30
CA ARG A 45 -8.82 -13.91 1.48
C ARG A 45 -8.48 -15.40 1.52
N THR A 46 -8.63 -16.08 0.39
CA THR A 46 -8.29 -17.51 0.26
C THR A 46 -6.79 -17.72 0.50
N LEU A 47 -5.94 -16.89 -0.09
CA LEU A 47 -4.50 -16.94 0.14
C LEU A 47 -4.13 -16.68 1.61
N ALA A 48 -4.82 -15.76 2.28
CA ALA A 48 -4.56 -15.40 3.67
C ALA A 48 -4.80 -16.57 4.64
N GLU A 49 -5.70 -17.51 4.33
CA GLU A 49 -5.95 -18.72 5.12
C GLU A 49 -4.77 -19.69 5.10
N GLN A 50 -4.03 -19.73 3.99
CA GLN A 50 -2.92 -20.66 3.77
C GLN A 50 -1.54 -20.02 4.00
N LEU A 51 -1.46 -18.69 4.03
CA LEU A 51 -0.20 -17.97 4.10
C LEU A 51 0.37 -17.90 5.52
N ASP A 52 1.40 -18.70 5.77
CA ASP A 52 2.27 -18.65 6.96
C ASP A 52 3.52 -17.77 6.70
N PRO A 53 4.14 -17.15 7.72
CA PRO A 53 5.38 -16.38 7.55
C PRO A 53 6.54 -17.17 6.94
N ASN A 54 6.57 -18.49 7.10
CA ASN A 54 7.57 -19.40 6.54
C ASN A 54 7.17 -19.93 5.15
N HIS A 55 6.15 -19.35 4.51
CA HIS A 55 5.74 -19.74 3.17
C HIS A 55 6.91 -19.69 2.18
N GLN A 56 7.12 -20.78 1.42
CA GLN A 56 8.30 -21.01 0.59
C GLN A 56 8.56 -19.87 -0.43
N LYS A 57 7.50 -19.25 -0.95
CA LYS A 57 7.60 -18.13 -1.90
C LYS A 57 8.07 -16.81 -1.26
N LEU A 58 7.81 -16.57 0.05
CA LEU A 58 8.14 -15.28 0.68
C LEU A 58 9.54 -15.26 1.28
N ARG A 59 10.08 -16.38 1.77
CA ARG A 59 11.44 -16.46 2.32
C ARG A 59 11.71 -15.42 3.44
N ILE A 60 10.71 -15.09 4.26
CA ILE A 60 10.87 -14.12 5.37
C ILE A 60 11.83 -14.71 6.40
N GLN A 61 12.95 -14.02 6.66
CA GLN A 61 13.94 -14.47 7.64
C GLN A 61 13.32 -14.57 9.04
N LYS A 62 13.65 -15.64 9.79
CA LYS A 62 13.13 -15.88 11.15
C LYS A 62 13.39 -14.72 12.11
N LEU A 63 14.48 -13.98 11.90
CA LEU A 63 14.84 -12.79 12.67
C LEU A 63 13.73 -11.73 12.67
N TYR A 64 13.04 -11.55 11.54
CA TYR A 64 12.02 -10.52 11.35
C TYR A 64 10.62 -10.96 11.77
N GLN A 65 10.42 -12.24 12.07
CA GLN A 65 9.11 -12.81 12.38
C GLN A 65 8.63 -12.52 13.80
N ARG A 66 9.46 -11.92 14.67
CA ARG A 66 9.09 -11.60 16.07
C ARG A 66 7.84 -10.72 16.17
N GLU A 67 7.69 -9.81 15.22
CA GLU A 67 6.57 -8.88 15.17
C GLU A 67 5.39 -9.41 14.33
N CYS A 68 5.47 -10.65 13.83
CA CYS A 68 4.41 -11.25 13.02
C CYS A 68 3.08 -11.29 13.80
N PRO A 69 1.93 -10.93 13.18
CA PRO A 69 1.70 -10.65 11.77
C PRO A 69 1.89 -9.16 11.36
N TRP A 70 2.72 -8.41 12.08
CA TRP A 70 3.02 -6.98 11.89
C TRP A 70 1.77 -6.10 12.00
N PRO A 71 1.05 -6.14 13.14
CA PRO A 71 -0.25 -5.48 13.30
C PRO A 71 -0.20 -3.97 13.03
N SER A 72 0.87 -3.28 13.44
CA SER A 72 1.04 -1.84 13.21
C SER A 72 1.13 -1.48 11.73
N ALA A 73 1.83 -2.31 10.93
CA ALA A 73 1.93 -2.09 9.48
C ALA A 73 0.59 -2.39 8.79
N GLN A 74 -0.11 -3.45 9.22
CA GLN A 74 -1.45 -3.75 8.72
C GLN A 74 -2.44 -2.62 9.01
N ALA A 75 -2.38 -2.02 10.20
CA ALA A 75 -3.28 -0.94 10.60
C ALA A 75 -3.18 0.26 9.65
N GLU A 76 -1.97 0.66 9.26
CA GLU A 76 -1.76 1.73 8.27
C GLU A 76 -2.39 1.42 6.91
N LEU A 77 -2.25 0.18 6.41
CA LEU A 77 -2.88 -0.20 5.15
C LEU A 77 -4.41 -0.27 5.25
N ARG A 78 -4.98 -0.68 6.39
CA ARG A 78 -6.43 -0.70 6.58
C ARG A 78 -7.04 0.71 6.52
N LEU A 79 -6.27 1.75 6.85
CA LEU A 79 -6.71 3.14 6.77
C LEU A 79 -6.72 3.72 5.34
N ILE A 80 -6.15 3.04 4.34
CA ILE A 80 -6.00 3.59 2.98
C ILE A 80 -7.33 4.02 2.33
N ASN A 81 -8.42 3.33 2.65
CA ASN A 81 -9.76 3.65 2.15
C ASN A 81 -10.43 4.82 2.89
N ALA A 82 -9.94 5.20 4.08
CA ALA A 82 -10.44 6.36 4.81
C ALA A 82 -10.05 7.68 4.14
N TYR A 83 -8.99 7.67 3.34
CA TYR A 83 -8.50 8.85 2.61
C TYR A 83 -9.02 8.89 1.19
N LYS A 84 -9.40 10.10 0.73
CA LYS A 84 -9.87 10.33 -0.64
C LYS A 84 -8.79 10.80 -1.60
N THR A 85 -7.78 11.53 -1.13
CA THR A 85 -6.74 12.08 -2.04
C THR A 85 -5.70 11.01 -2.40
N PRO A 86 -5.09 11.08 -3.60
CA PRO A 86 -4.08 10.12 -3.99
C PRO A 86 -2.80 10.26 -3.15
N ARG A 87 -2.44 11.49 -2.75
CA ARG A 87 -1.31 11.78 -1.85
C ARG A 87 -1.50 11.17 -0.46
N ASP A 88 -2.69 11.30 0.14
CA ASP A 88 -2.95 10.71 1.46
C ASP A 88 -2.93 9.16 1.40
N LYS A 89 -3.37 8.57 0.27
CA LYS A 89 -3.27 7.11 0.02
C LYS A 89 -1.82 6.65 -0.12
N LEU A 90 -1.00 7.36 -0.90
CA LEU A 90 0.45 7.12 -0.99
C LEU A 90 1.12 7.21 0.39
N ALA A 91 0.75 8.21 1.18
CA ALA A 91 1.29 8.38 2.53
C ALA A 91 0.97 7.19 3.46
N CYS A 92 -0.18 6.53 3.30
CA CYS A 92 -0.49 5.28 4.02
C CYS A 92 0.49 4.16 3.67
N VAL A 93 0.79 4.01 2.38
CA VAL A 93 1.76 3.03 1.88
C VAL A 93 3.16 3.33 2.42
N GLN A 94 3.59 4.59 2.36
CA GLN A 94 4.89 5.00 2.92
C GLN A 94 4.98 4.74 4.42
N ARG A 95 3.94 5.06 5.20
CA ARG A 95 3.91 4.77 6.64
C ARG A 95 3.98 3.27 6.93
N CYS A 96 3.20 2.45 6.22
CA CYS A 96 3.27 1.00 6.32
C CYS A 96 4.70 0.48 6.07
N ILE A 97 5.33 0.88 4.96
CA ILE A 97 6.67 0.41 4.60
C ILE A 97 7.72 0.91 5.60
N ARG A 98 7.63 2.17 6.05
CA ARG A 98 8.54 2.71 7.07
C ARG A 98 8.40 1.98 8.40
N ILE A 99 7.19 1.57 8.80
CA ILE A 99 6.99 0.71 9.97
C ILE A 99 7.71 -0.63 9.78
N ILE A 100 7.52 -1.30 8.64
CA ILE A 100 8.20 -2.58 8.35
C ILE A 100 9.73 -2.42 8.43
N GLN A 101 10.27 -1.40 7.77
CA GLN A 101 11.71 -1.12 7.77
C GLN A 101 12.24 -0.76 9.16
N ASN A 102 11.47 -0.07 10.00
CA ASN A 102 11.82 0.18 11.40
C ASN A 102 11.91 -1.12 12.20
N LEU A 103 10.94 -2.03 12.02
CA LEU A 103 10.94 -3.32 12.70
C LEU A 103 12.12 -4.21 12.25
N ILE A 104 12.47 -4.19 10.96
CA ILE A 104 13.69 -4.85 10.46
C ILE A 104 14.93 -4.25 11.12
N ARG A 105 15.08 -2.91 11.11
CA ARG A 105 16.22 -2.22 11.74
C ARG A 105 16.41 -2.59 13.20
N LEU A 106 15.31 -2.67 13.97
CA LEU A 106 15.34 -3.06 15.38
C LEU A 106 15.74 -4.53 15.58
N ALA A 107 15.41 -5.40 14.62
CA ALA A 107 15.72 -6.82 14.71
C ALA A 107 17.15 -7.16 14.25
N SER A 108 17.67 -6.52 13.19
CA SER A 108 18.99 -6.81 12.62
C SER A 108 20.11 -5.83 12.98
N ASN A 109 19.78 -4.69 13.61
CA ASN A 109 20.73 -3.58 13.79
C ASN A 109 21.37 -3.09 12.48
N SER A 110 20.71 -3.31 11.33
CA SER A 110 21.18 -2.94 10.00
C SER A 110 20.09 -2.23 9.20
N ALA A 111 20.47 -1.50 8.16
CA ALA A 111 19.51 -0.87 7.26
C ALA A 111 18.64 -1.93 6.56
N ALA A 112 17.32 -1.69 6.52
CA ALA A 112 16.37 -2.56 5.85
C ALA A 112 16.43 -2.38 4.32
N GLY A 113 16.83 -3.41 3.59
CA GLY A 113 16.83 -3.44 2.13
C GLY A 113 15.46 -3.80 1.54
N ALA A 114 15.31 -3.65 0.22
CA ALA A 114 14.10 -4.08 -0.49
C ALA A 114 13.88 -5.59 -0.38
N ASP A 115 14.95 -6.38 -0.43
CA ASP A 115 14.89 -7.86 -0.37
C ASP A 115 14.36 -8.38 0.98
N ASP A 116 14.59 -7.64 2.07
CA ASP A 116 14.02 -7.95 3.38
C ASP A 116 12.61 -7.37 3.55
N THR A 117 12.35 -6.21 2.94
CA THR A 117 11.09 -5.45 3.12
C THR A 117 9.95 -6.03 2.31
N ILE A 118 10.16 -6.35 1.03
CA ILE A 118 9.12 -6.77 0.10
C ILE A 118 8.41 -8.06 0.55
N PRO A 119 9.12 -9.13 1.00
CA PRO A 119 8.46 -10.31 1.55
C PRO A 119 7.49 -10.03 2.70
N ILE A 120 7.89 -9.15 3.63
CA ILE A 120 7.05 -8.76 4.76
C ILE A 120 5.89 -7.90 4.27
N LEU A 121 6.12 -6.98 3.34
CA LEU A 121 5.09 -6.15 2.73
C LEU A 121 4.01 -6.99 2.02
N ILE A 122 4.40 -8.02 1.26
CA ILE A 122 3.47 -8.98 0.64
C ILE A 122 2.60 -9.64 1.71
N TYR A 123 3.22 -10.18 2.77
CA TYR A 123 2.48 -10.80 3.87
C TYR A 123 1.50 -9.82 4.53
N VAL A 124 1.96 -8.60 4.82
CA VAL A 124 1.15 -7.53 5.43
C VAL A 124 -0.03 -7.14 4.54
N ILE A 125 0.17 -7.00 3.22
CA ILE A 125 -0.92 -6.72 2.27
C ILE A 125 -1.95 -7.86 2.27
N VAL A 126 -1.50 -9.12 2.25
CA VAL A 126 -2.39 -10.29 2.25
C VAL A 126 -3.22 -10.35 3.54
N LYS A 127 -2.58 -10.19 4.71
CA LYS A 127 -3.28 -10.22 6.00
C LYS A 127 -4.15 -8.98 6.24
N ALA A 128 -3.77 -7.83 5.71
CA ALA A 128 -4.59 -6.62 5.78
C ALA A 128 -5.81 -6.69 4.85
N ASN A 129 -5.64 -7.23 3.63
CA ASN A 129 -6.62 -7.28 2.55
C ASN A 129 -7.38 -5.94 2.39
N PRO A 130 -6.67 -4.84 2.09
CA PRO A 130 -7.29 -3.52 1.98
C PRO A 130 -8.35 -3.54 0.85
N PRO A 131 -9.57 -3.03 1.10
CA PRO A 131 -10.60 -2.95 0.07
C PRO A 131 -10.16 -2.12 -1.15
N ASN A 132 -10.73 -2.40 -2.31
CA ASN A 132 -10.54 -1.59 -3.53
C ASN A 132 -9.07 -1.45 -3.96
N LEU A 133 -8.23 -2.44 -3.65
CA LEU A 133 -6.78 -2.34 -3.79
C LEU A 133 -6.34 -2.03 -5.23
N LEU A 134 -6.92 -2.69 -6.23
CA LEU A 134 -6.53 -2.48 -7.63
C LEU A 134 -6.99 -1.10 -8.12
N SER A 135 -8.20 -0.69 -7.76
CA SER A 135 -8.70 0.64 -8.10
C SER A 135 -7.92 1.76 -7.39
N ILE A 136 -7.49 1.55 -6.15
CA ILE A 136 -6.59 2.48 -5.44
C ILE A 136 -5.25 2.60 -6.16
N MET A 137 -4.67 1.48 -6.60
CA MET A 137 -3.39 1.50 -7.31
C MET A 137 -3.50 2.29 -8.61
N GLN A 138 -4.54 2.02 -9.41
CA GLN A 138 -4.81 2.74 -10.65
C GLN A 138 -5.04 4.23 -10.39
N TYR A 139 -5.89 4.56 -9.41
CA TYR A 139 -6.20 5.93 -9.01
C TYR A 139 -4.95 6.75 -8.62
N VAL A 140 -4.07 6.19 -7.78
CA VAL A 140 -2.84 6.87 -7.36
C VAL A 140 -1.87 7.01 -8.53
N GLN A 141 -1.75 5.98 -9.37
CA GLN A 141 -0.89 6.00 -10.55
C GLN A 141 -1.33 7.12 -11.51
N ASP A 142 -2.60 7.16 -11.87
CA ASP A 142 -3.11 8.06 -12.91
C ASP A 142 -3.09 9.53 -12.47
N LEU A 143 -3.30 9.82 -11.18
CA LEU A 143 -3.44 11.20 -10.68
C LEU A 143 -2.21 11.78 -10.00
N CYS A 144 -1.25 10.95 -9.61
CA CYS A 144 -0.14 11.41 -8.77
C CYS A 144 1.25 10.96 -9.22
N SER A 145 1.40 9.90 -10.04
CA SER A 145 2.72 9.34 -10.33
C SER A 145 3.67 10.31 -11.03
N SER A 146 3.15 11.20 -11.88
CA SER A 146 3.93 12.23 -12.58
C SER A 146 4.54 13.27 -11.64
N ARG A 147 4.10 13.34 -10.38
CA ARG A 147 4.52 14.30 -9.37
C ARG A 147 5.22 13.63 -8.18
N PHE A 148 5.58 12.34 -8.30
CA PHE A 148 6.30 11.65 -7.25
C PHE A 148 7.73 12.19 -7.12
N THR A 149 8.20 12.30 -5.89
CA THR A 149 9.63 12.35 -5.62
C THR A 149 10.28 10.99 -5.89
N ASP A 150 11.62 10.94 -5.93
CA ASP A 150 12.34 9.67 -6.07
C ASP A 150 12.02 8.71 -4.92
N GLU A 151 11.91 9.23 -3.69
CA GLU A 151 11.56 8.45 -2.51
C GLU A 151 10.13 7.90 -2.61
N GLU A 152 9.17 8.73 -3.03
CA GLU A 152 7.78 8.33 -3.26
C GLU A 152 7.68 7.24 -4.33
N SER A 153 8.40 7.40 -5.44
CA SER A 153 8.46 6.43 -6.52
C SER A 153 9.04 5.09 -6.06
N TYR A 154 10.07 5.12 -5.20
CA TYR A 154 10.66 3.91 -4.63
C TYR A 154 9.67 3.13 -3.76
N TYR A 155 8.99 3.78 -2.80
CA TYR A 155 7.98 3.10 -1.97
C TYR A 155 6.80 2.59 -2.79
N TRP A 156 6.33 3.39 -3.74
CA TRP A 156 5.21 2.99 -4.59
C TRP A 156 5.57 1.80 -5.47
N THR A 157 6.80 1.76 -6.01
CA THR A 157 7.29 0.62 -6.79
C THR A 157 7.34 -0.66 -5.96
N MET A 158 7.83 -0.61 -4.71
CA MET A 158 7.80 -1.77 -3.82
C MET A 158 6.37 -2.27 -3.57
N PHE A 159 5.43 -1.35 -3.36
CA PHE A 159 4.02 -1.68 -3.15
C PHE A 159 3.39 -2.31 -4.40
N VAL A 160 3.57 -1.70 -5.58
CA VAL A 160 3.07 -2.23 -6.85
C VAL A 160 3.65 -3.62 -7.14
N SER A 161 4.96 -3.79 -6.95
CA SER A 161 5.62 -5.09 -7.13
C SER A 161 5.08 -6.15 -6.17
N SER A 162 4.81 -5.77 -4.91
CA SER A 162 4.22 -6.68 -3.92
C SER A 162 2.81 -7.13 -4.31
N VAL A 163 1.96 -6.22 -4.79
CA VAL A 163 0.60 -6.56 -5.24
C VAL A 163 0.62 -7.41 -6.50
N LYS A 164 1.52 -7.13 -7.45
CA LYS A 164 1.73 -7.98 -8.63
C LYS A 164 2.15 -9.39 -8.24
N PHE A 165 3.08 -9.52 -7.31
CA PHE A 165 3.50 -10.84 -6.81
C PHE A 165 2.35 -11.61 -6.17
N ILE A 166 1.48 -10.95 -5.40
CA ILE A 166 0.26 -11.58 -4.85
C ILE A 166 -0.62 -12.11 -5.97
N HIS A 167 -0.78 -11.37 -7.07
CA HIS A 167 -1.52 -11.84 -8.24
C HIS A 167 -0.92 -13.10 -8.87
N GLU A 168 0.41 -13.26 -8.85
CA GLU A 168 1.12 -14.46 -9.33
C GLU A 168 1.13 -15.62 -8.32
N MET A 169 0.76 -15.36 -7.06
CA MET A 169 0.63 -16.39 -6.04
C MET A 169 -0.71 -17.13 -6.09
N ILE A 170 -1.72 -16.51 -6.70
CA ILE A 170 -3.09 -17.02 -6.84
C ILE A 170 -3.16 -18.03 -7.98
#